data_AF-A0A7Y7E768-F1
#
_entry.id   AF-A0A7Y7E768-F1
#
_cell.length_a   1.000
_cell.length_b   1.000
_cell.length_c   1.000
_cell.angle_alpha   90.00
_cell.angle_beta   90.00
_cell.angle_gamma   90.00
#
_symmetry.space_group_name_H-M   'P 1'
#
loop_
_entity.id
_entity.type
_entity.pdbx_description
1 polymer ?
#
loop_
_entity_poly.entity_id
_entity_poly.type
_entity_poly.pdbx_seq_one_letter_code
_entity_poly.pdbx_strand_id
1 'polypeptide(L)'
;MPGPPPLTRRLREYIRAEGLSPGDRMFSGKYGGILSGSVTRRAWRGARQAELTGCGYQSPLGRRIYDIRHTRLTEWLNQGLPPAQIAYWAGNSVAVLLAFYAGCIEGQLPDLKRRMEAEMEAEEDLLELPEPD
;
A
#
# COMPACT_ATOMS: atom_id res chain seq x y z
N MET A 1 -5.85 8.11 2.60
CA MET A 1 -5.37 6.71 2.70
C MET A 1 -5.61 6.21 4.12
N PRO A 2 -6.11 4.97 4.30
CA PRO A 2 -6.22 4.37 5.62
C PRO A 2 -4.82 4.13 6.23
N GLY A 3 -4.61 4.59 7.46
CA GLY A 3 -3.42 4.29 8.26
C GLY A 3 -3.66 3.07 9.15
N PRO A 4 -2.70 2.14 9.29
CA PRO A 4 -2.83 1.05 10.26
C PRO A 4 -3.06 1.59 11.68
N PRO A 5 -4.00 1.03 12.47
CA PRO A 5 -4.29 1.53 13.81
C PRO A 5 -3.06 1.68 14.74
N PRO A 6 -2.07 0.75 14.72
CA PRO A 6 -0.85 0.91 15.52
C PRO A 6 -0.02 2.14 15.14
N LEU A 7 0.08 2.46 13.84
CA LEU A 7 0.80 3.63 13.37
C LEU A 7 0.07 4.90 13.81
N THR A 8 -1.23 4.99 13.57
CA THR A 8 -2.04 6.15 13.96
C THR A 8 -1.96 6.41 15.47
N ARG A 9 -1.91 5.36 16.29
CA ARG A 9 -1.73 5.49 17.75
C ARG A 9 -0.39 6.12 18.09
N ARG A 10 0.72 5.59 17.56
CA ARG A 10 2.07 6.14 17.79
C ARG A 10 2.19 7.60 17.34
N LEU A 11 1.59 7.95 16.20
CA LEU A 11 1.59 9.32 15.70
C LEU A 11 0.82 10.28 16.61
N ARG A 12 -0.31 9.85 17.18
CA ARG A 12 -1.07 10.65 18.16
C ARG A 12 -0.35 10.80 19.50
N GLU A 13 0.35 9.76 19.95
CA GLU A 13 1.22 9.83 21.13
C GLU A 13 2.34 10.85 20.91
N TYR A 14 2.99 10.79 19.76
CA TYR A 14 4.04 11.74 19.39
C TYR A 14 3.53 13.20 19.32
N ILE A 15 2.38 13.44 18.66
CA ILE A 15 1.75 14.77 18.62
C ILE A 15 1.55 15.35 20.02
N ARG A 16 1.07 14.52 20.97
CA ARG A 16 0.84 14.94 22.36
C ARG A 16 2.15 15.20 23.09
N ALA A 17 3.14 14.32 22.94
CA ALA A 17 4.44 14.44 23.60
C ALA A 17 5.20 15.70 23.17
N GLU A 18 5.10 16.07 21.89
CA GLU A 18 5.77 17.24 21.32
C GLU A 18 4.92 18.51 21.35
N GLY A 19 3.67 18.44 21.83
CA GLY A 19 2.77 19.59 21.91
C GLY A 19 2.41 20.21 20.55
N LEU A 20 2.33 19.40 19.49
CA LEU A 20 2.13 19.91 18.13
C LEU A 20 0.71 20.47 17.92
N SER A 21 0.65 21.64 17.30
CA SER A 21 -0.56 22.34 16.88
C SER A 21 -0.86 22.12 15.39
N PRO A 22 -2.11 22.38 14.94
CA PRO A 22 -2.43 22.36 13.52
C PRO A 22 -1.52 23.29 12.71
N GLY A 23 -0.90 22.78 11.65
CA GLY A 23 0.07 23.51 10.83
C GLY A 23 1.53 23.23 11.20
N ASP A 24 1.79 22.66 12.38
CA ASP A 24 3.13 22.25 12.76
C ASP A 24 3.62 21.06 11.92
N ARG A 25 4.94 21.00 11.76
CA ARG A 25 5.58 19.86 11.10
C ARG A 25 5.67 18.70 12.07
N MET A 26 5.07 17.58 11.70
CA MET A 26 5.20 16.33 12.45
C MET A 26 6.66 15.86 12.58
N PHE A 27 7.51 16.14 11.59
CA PHE A 27 8.95 15.89 11.71
C PHE A 27 9.70 17.13 11.23
N SER A 28 10.38 17.80 12.15
CA SER A 28 11.17 18.99 11.87
C SER A 28 12.67 18.67 11.89
N GLY A 29 13.44 19.43 11.12
CA GLY A 29 14.89 19.45 11.29
C GLY A 29 15.25 20.07 12.65
N LYS A 30 16.49 19.86 13.10
CA LYS A 30 17.04 20.41 14.37
C LYS A 30 16.72 21.90 14.61
N TYR A 31 16.62 22.68 13.53
CA TYR A 31 16.36 24.13 13.58
C TYR A 31 14.92 24.51 13.18
N GLY A 32 13.94 23.62 13.33
CA GLY A 32 12.52 23.89 13.05
C GLY A 32 12.11 23.88 11.57
N GLY A 33 13.06 23.71 10.65
CA GLY A 33 12.82 23.66 9.21
C GLY A 33 12.37 22.29 8.69
N ILE A 34 12.35 22.15 7.36
CA ILE A 34 12.09 20.87 6.68
C ILE A 34 13.16 19.85 7.08
N LEU A 35 12.74 18.64 7.44
CA LEU A 35 13.64 17.54 7.70
C LEU A 35 14.44 17.19 6.43
N SER A 36 15.76 17.19 6.54
CA SER A 36 16.61 16.92 5.37
C SER A 36 16.52 15.46 4.93
N GLY A 37 16.58 15.24 3.61
CA GLY A 37 16.54 13.88 3.05
C GLY A 37 17.73 13.00 3.46
N SER A 38 18.85 13.56 3.92
CA SER A 38 19.96 12.78 4.47
C SER A 38 19.64 12.22 5.86
N VAL A 39 18.91 12.97 6.69
CA VAL A 39 18.44 12.51 8.01
C VAL A 39 17.45 11.37 7.84
N THR A 40 16.46 11.54 6.96
CA THR A 40 15.46 10.48 6.69
C THR A 40 16.14 9.19 6.18
N ARG A 41 17.09 9.30 5.24
CA ARG A 41 17.85 8.14 4.73
C ARG A 41 18.67 7.44 5.81
N ARG A 42 19.27 8.20 6.74
CA ARG A 42 20.03 7.64 7.86
C ARG A 42 19.11 6.90 8.83
N ALA A 43 17.99 7.51 9.21
CA ALA A 43 17.00 6.88 10.08
C ALA A 43 16.49 5.56 9.46
N TRP A 44 16.18 5.56 8.16
CA TRP A 44 15.77 4.35 7.46
C TRP A 44 16.82 3.25 7.44
N ARG A 45 18.09 3.60 7.17
CA ARG A 45 19.18 2.62 7.22
C ARG A 45 19.32 1.99 8.60
N GLY A 46 19.21 2.80 9.66
CA GLY A 46 19.23 2.33 11.04
C GLY A 46 18.08 1.36 11.32
N ALA A 47 16.86 1.72 10.93
CA ALA A 47 15.70 0.84 11.06
C ALA A 47 15.88 -0.49 10.30
N ARG A 48 16.35 -0.45 9.04
CA ARG A 48 16.64 -1.67 8.28
C ARG A 48 17.66 -2.56 8.96
N GLN A 49 18.71 -1.98 9.54
CA GLN A 49 19.76 -2.76 10.20
C GLN A 49 19.26 -3.39 11.51
N ALA A 50 18.32 -2.74 12.21
CA ALA A 50 17.71 -3.28 13.41
C ALA A 50 16.74 -4.43 13.13
N GLU A 51 15.98 -4.35 12.04
CA GLU A 51 14.89 -5.30 11.74
C GLU A 51 15.29 -6.42 10.76
N LEU A 52 16.23 -6.17 9.84
CA LEU A 52 16.67 -7.16 8.85
C LEU A 52 18.02 -7.77 9.27
N THR A 53 18.10 -9.10 9.33
CA THR A 53 19.33 -9.82 9.69
C THR A 53 19.95 -10.55 8.50
N GLY A 54 21.28 -10.74 8.55
CA GLY A 54 22.04 -11.55 7.59
C GLY A 54 21.81 -11.19 6.12
N CYS A 55 21.35 -12.17 5.35
CA CYS A 55 21.07 -12.03 3.92
C CYS A 55 19.95 -11.02 3.63
N GLY A 56 18.98 -10.83 4.53
CA GLY A 56 17.86 -9.90 4.36
C GLY A 56 18.34 -8.45 4.25
N TYR A 57 19.27 -8.04 5.12
CA TYR A 57 19.82 -6.69 5.09
C TYR A 57 20.69 -6.43 3.86
N GLN A 58 21.48 -7.44 3.45
CA GLN A 58 22.37 -7.40 2.28
C GLN A 58 21.60 -7.41 0.96
N SER A 59 20.38 -7.95 0.96
CA SER A 59 19.51 -7.96 -0.21
C SER A 59 19.04 -6.55 -0.60
N PRO A 60 18.51 -6.37 -1.84
CA PRO A 60 17.84 -5.14 -2.25
C PRO A 60 16.57 -4.78 -1.45
N LEU A 61 16.06 -5.68 -0.58
CA LEU A 61 14.79 -5.52 0.12
C LEU A 61 14.72 -4.21 0.92
N GLY A 62 13.86 -3.29 0.49
CA GLY A 62 13.67 -2.01 1.18
C GLY A 62 14.92 -1.13 1.19
N ARG A 63 15.89 -1.32 0.28
CA ARG A 63 17.17 -0.58 0.29
C ARG A 63 16.98 0.94 0.30
N ARG A 64 15.93 1.42 -0.36
CA ARG A 64 15.47 2.80 -0.37
C ARG A 64 14.14 2.89 0.38
N ILE A 65 13.89 4.05 1.01
CA ILE A 65 12.57 4.34 1.62
C ILE A 65 11.46 4.21 0.58
N TYR A 66 11.73 4.64 -0.66
CA TYR A 66 10.77 4.59 -1.76
C TYR A 66 10.38 3.15 -2.16
N ASP A 67 11.20 2.15 -1.85
CA ASP A 67 10.86 0.76 -2.14
C ASP A 67 9.63 0.30 -1.33
N ILE A 68 9.41 0.85 -0.12
CA ILE A 68 8.21 0.58 0.70
C ILE A 68 6.93 0.99 -0.04
N ARG A 69 6.99 2.09 -0.81
CA ARG A 69 5.85 2.55 -1.61
C ARG A 69 5.53 1.54 -2.71
N HIS A 70 6.54 1.02 -3.41
CA HIS A 70 6.34 -0.03 -4.40
C HIS A 70 5.70 -1.28 -3.76
N THR A 71 6.25 -1.75 -2.63
CA THR A 71 5.71 -2.91 -1.92
C THR A 71 4.23 -2.71 -1.56
N ARG A 72 3.85 -1.55 -1.01
CA ARG A 72 2.47 -1.31 -0.58
C ARG A 72 1.49 -1.25 -1.75
N LEU A 73 1.88 -0.65 -2.87
CA LEU A 73 1.02 -0.55 -4.05
C LEU A 73 0.82 -1.92 -4.69
N THR A 74 1.88 -2.70 -4.83
CA THR A 74 1.81 -4.08 -5.33
C THR A 74 0.98 -4.96 -4.40
N GLU A 75 1.15 -4.85 -3.08
CA GLU A 75 0.37 -5.60 -2.10
C GLU A 75 -1.14 -5.33 -2.23
N TRP A 76 -1.55 -4.07 -2.31
CA TRP A 76 -2.96 -3.72 -2.48
C TRP A 76 -3.56 -4.23 -3.79
N LEU A 77 -2.80 -4.15 -4.89
CA LEU A 77 -3.24 -4.70 -6.16
C LEU A 77 -3.44 -6.21 -6.07
N ASN A 78 -2.51 -6.93 -5.42
CA ASN A 78 -2.64 -8.37 -5.20
C ASN A 78 -3.81 -8.74 -4.28
N GLN A 79 -4.13 -7.90 -3.30
CA GLN A 79 -5.33 -8.02 -2.44
C GLN A 79 -6.64 -7.69 -3.19
N GLY A 80 -6.59 -7.33 -4.47
CA GLY A 80 -7.77 -7.04 -5.29
C GLY A 80 -8.42 -5.69 -5.00
N LEU A 81 -7.72 -4.76 -4.35
CA LEU A 81 -8.27 -3.42 -4.12
C LEU A 81 -8.44 -2.67 -5.46
N PRO A 82 -9.49 -1.84 -5.61
CA PRO A 82 -9.74 -1.15 -6.88
C PRO A 82 -8.56 -0.24 -7.31
N PRO A 83 -8.02 -0.40 -8.54
CA PRO A 83 -6.89 0.41 -9.02
C PRO A 83 -7.12 1.91 -8.96
N ALA A 84 -8.35 2.37 -9.20
CA ALA A 84 -8.72 3.79 -9.07
C ALA A 84 -8.53 4.31 -7.64
N GLN A 85 -8.93 3.53 -6.64
CA GLN A 85 -8.80 3.90 -5.24
C GLN A 85 -7.33 3.91 -4.79
N ILE A 86 -6.56 2.90 -5.22
CA ILE A 86 -5.12 2.82 -4.96
C ILE A 86 -4.40 4.01 -5.58
N ALA A 87 -4.72 4.35 -6.83
CA ALA A 87 -4.10 5.47 -7.55
C ALA A 87 -4.36 6.81 -6.85
N TYR A 88 -5.60 7.04 -6.42
CA TYR A 88 -5.98 8.20 -5.62
C TYR A 88 -5.18 8.29 -4.32
N TRP A 89 -5.04 7.20 -3.56
CA TRP A 89 -4.22 7.20 -2.34
C TRP A 89 -2.73 7.37 -2.61
N ALA A 90 -2.25 6.86 -3.73
CA ALA A 90 -0.88 7.02 -4.16
C ALA A 90 -0.58 8.44 -4.63
N GLY A 91 -1.57 9.18 -5.13
CA GLY A 91 -1.36 10.45 -5.83
C GLY A 91 -0.77 10.26 -7.22
N ASN A 92 -1.17 9.21 -7.93
CA ASN A 92 -0.85 8.99 -9.34
C ASN A 92 -2.12 8.75 -10.17
N SER A 93 -2.00 8.71 -11.50
CA SER A 93 -3.10 8.28 -12.36
C SER A 93 -3.21 6.76 -12.41
N VAL A 94 -4.40 6.24 -12.73
CA VAL A 94 -4.62 4.80 -12.93
C VAL A 94 -3.72 4.24 -14.02
N ALA A 95 -3.56 4.97 -15.13
CA ALA A 95 -2.68 4.59 -16.22
C ALA A 95 -1.22 4.44 -15.74
N VAL A 96 -0.71 5.40 -14.96
CA VAL A 96 0.64 5.30 -14.38
C VAL A 96 0.74 4.12 -13.41
N LEU A 97 -0.26 3.91 -12.54
CA LEU A 97 -0.27 2.77 -11.63
C LEU A 97 -0.17 1.44 -12.39
N LEU A 98 -1.05 1.20 -13.35
CA LEU A 98 -1.06 -0.07 -14.07
C LEU A 98 0.18 -0.26 -14.95
N ALA A 99 0.70 0.80 -15.57
CA ALA A 99 1.93 0.72 -16.38
C ALA A 99 3.14 0.21 -15.58
N PHE A 100 3.23 0.54 -14.29
CA PHE A 100 4.36 0.11 -13.44
C PHE A 100 4.11 -1.19 -12.69
N TYR A 101 2.86 -1.53 -12.35
CA TYR A 101 2.57 -2.59 -11.38
C TYR A 101 1.70 -3.74 -11.90
N ALA A 102 1.12 -3.66 -13.09
CA ALA A 102 0.27 -4.73 -13.61
C ALA A 102 1.02 -6.08 -13.71
N GLY A 103 2.30 -6.04 -14.08
CA GLY A 103 3.15 -7.24 -14.14
C GLY A 103 3.51 -7.85 -12.78
N CYS A 104 3.11 -7.24 -11.67
CA CYS A 104 3.31 -7.75 -10.31
C CYS A 104 2.01 -8.25 -9.67
N ILE A 105 0.92 -8.34 -10.44
CA ILE A 105 -0.35 -8.91 -10.01
C ILE A 105 -0.31 -10.40 -10.27
N GLU A 106 -0.36 -11.20 -9.21
CA GLU A 106 -0.21 -12.65 -9.24
C GLU A 106 -1.28 -13.32 -8.35
N GLY A 107 -1.51 -14.62 -8.55
CA GLY A 107 -2.38 -15.42 -7.68
C GLY A 107 -3.89 -15.17 -7.80
N GLN A 108 -4.33 -14.21 -8.63
CA GLN A 108 -5.76 -13.88 -8.80
C GLN A 108 -6.49 -14.80 -9.77
N LEU A 109 -5.78 -15.46 -10.70
CA LEU A 109 -6.41 -16.25 -11.77
C LEU A 109 -7.38 -17.34 -11.26
N PRO A 110 -7.06 -18.15 -10.22
CA PRO A 110 -7.98 -19.16 -9.73
C PRO A 110 -9.28 -18.57 -9.17
N ASP A 111 -9.19 -17.44 -8.45
CA ASP A 111 -10.36 -16.76 -7.88
C ASP A 111 -11.20 -16.09 -8.97
N LEU A 112 -10.55 -15.47 -9.96
CA LEU A 112 -11.24 -14.90 -11.13
C LEU A 112 -12.00 -15.96 -11.92
N LYS A 113 -11.37 -17.12 -12.18
CA LYS A 113 -12.03 -18.25 -12.86
C LYS A 113 -13.27 -18.71 -12.11
N ARG A 114 -13.16 -18.94 -10.80
CA ARG A 114 -14.29 -19.36 -9.96
C ARG A 114 -15.47 -18.37 -10.04
N ARG A 115 -15.19 -17.07 -10.05
CA ARG A 115 -16.25 -16.05 -10.17
C ARG A 115 -16.91 -16.06 -11.54
N MET A 116 -16.14 -16.21 -12.61
CA MET A 116 -16.68 -16.31 -13.96
C MET A 116 -17.55 -17.57 -14.11
N GLU A 117 -17.09 -18.71 -13.58
CA GLU A 117 -17.84 -19.97 -13.59
C GLU A 117 -19.18 -19.82 -12.83
N ALA A 118 -19.17 -19.22 -11.64
CA ALA A 118 -20.40 -19.00 -10.87
C ALA A 118 -21.39 -18.04 -11.55
N GLU A 119 -20.90 -17.06 -12.32
CA GLU A 119 -21.74 -16.14 -13.09
C GLU A 119 -22.36 -16.85 -14.30
N MET A 120 -21.60 -17.73 -14.97
CA MET A 120 -22.11 -18.57 -16.06
C MET A 120 -23.18 -19.56 -15.58
N GLU A 121 -22.96 -20.24 -14.44
CA GLU A 121 -23.94 -21.15 -13.84
C GLU A 121 -25.25 -20.42 -13.49
N ALA A 122 -25.16 -19.22 -12.91
CA ALA A 122 -26.34 -18.42 -12.59
C ALA A 122 -27.11 -17.98 -13.84
N GLU A 123 -26.42 -17.69 -14.95
CA GLU A 123 -27.04 -17.33 -16.23
C GLU A 123 -27.73 -18.54 -16.88
N GLU A 124 -27.15 -19.73 -16.80
CA GLU A 124 -27.78 -20.99 -17.23
C GLU A 124 -29.06 -21.29 -16.44
N ASP A 125 -29.01 -21.18 -15.11
CA ASP A 125 -30.19 -21.38 -14.24
C ASP A 125 -31.34 -20.41 -14.57
N LEU A 126 -31.02 -19.16 -14.95
CA LEU A 126 -32.00 -18.14 -15.36
C LEU A 126 -32.65 -18.46 -16.71
N LEU A 127 -31.93 -19.13 -17.63
CA LEU A 127 -32.43 -19.53 -18.94
C LEU A 127 -33.26 -20.82 -18.90
N GLU A 128 -33.11 -21.63 -17.84
CA GLU A 128 -33.89 -22.86 -17.62
C GLU A 128 -35.20 -22.64 -16.85
N LEU A 129 -35.51 -21.40 -16.45
CA LEU A 129 -36.79 -21.08 -15.81
C LEU A 129 -37.97 -21.29 -16.79
N PRO A 130 -39.02 -22.03 -16.40
CA PRO A 130 -40.18 -22.23 -17.25
C PRO A 130 -40.89 -20.89 -17.52
N GLU A 131 -41.32 -20.68 -18.77
CA GLU A 131 -42.12 -19.52 -19.17
C GLU A 131 -43.39 -19.42 -18.29
N PRO A 132 -43.79 -18.21 -17.87
CA PRO A 132 -44.95 -18.03 -17.00
C PRO A 132 -46.25 -18.42 -17.71
N ASP A 133 -47.12 -19.13 -16.97
CA ASP A 133 -48.45 -19.62 -17.40
C ASP A 133 -49.42 -18.53 -17.89
#